data_AF-A0AAJ2BX01-F1
#
_entry.id   AF-A0AAJ2BX01-F1
#
_cell.length_a   1.000
_cell.length_b   1.000
_cell.length_c   1.000
_cell.angle_alpha   90.00
_cell.angle_beta   90.00
_cell.angle_gamma   90.00
#
_symmetry.space_group_name_H-M   'P 1'
#
loop_
_entity.id
_entity.type
_entity.pdbx_description
1 polymer ?
#
loop_
_entity_poly.entity_id
_entity_poly.type
_entity_poly.pdbx_seq_one_letter_code
_entity_poly.pdbx_strand_id
1 'polypeptide(L)' 'MTESTIKPPLSNVQLELLKLYATGVSDETLLELKRTMAKFFLDKVRQSADKIWEDKGYTDAQMQAVD' A
#
# COMPACT_ATOMS: atom_id res chain seq x y z
N MET A 1 36.60 -4.02 -8.32
CA MET A 1 36.05 -4.45 -7.02
C MET A 1 34.62 -3.92 -6.96
N THR A 2 33.61 -4.78 -7.07
CA THR A 2 32.21 -4.36 -6.95
C THR A 2 31.87 -4.26 -5.47
N GLU A 3 31.61 -3.06 -4.97
CA GLU A 3 31.08 -2.87 -3.62
C GLU A 3 29.71 -3.54 -3.53
N SER A 4 29.64 -4.62 -2.74
CA SER A 4 28.37 -5.21 -2.34
C SER A 4 27.68 -4.23 -1.39
N THR A 5 26.77 -3.40 -1.91
CA THR A 5 25.90 -2.58 -1.08
C THR A 5 25.02 -3.52 -0.25
N ILE A 6 25.36 -3.71 1.03
CA ILE A 6 24.52 -4.48 1.94
C ILE A 6 23.24 -3.67 2.13
N LYS A 7 22.18 -4.10 1.43
CA LYS A 7 20.84 -3.59 1.68
C LYS A 7 20.37 -4.17 3.02
N PRO A 8 19.96 -3.33 3.98
CA PRO A 8 19.34 -3.81 5.20
C PRO A 8 18.17 -4.74 4.85
N PRO A 9 17.99 -5.85 5.60
CA PRO A 9 16.99 -6.86 5.27
C PRO A 9 15.55 -6.33 5.41
N LEU A 10 15.37 -5.21 6.11
CA LEU A 10 14.10 -4.56 6.36
C LEU A 10 14.19 -3.07 6.04
N SER A 11 13.14 -2.55 5.43
CA SER A 11 12.89 -1.12 5.31
C SER A 11 12.57 -0.49 6.66
N ASN A 12 12.72 0.85 6.74
CA ASN A 12 12.38 1.60 7.95
C ASN A 12 10.94 1.33 8.42
N VAL A 13 9.97 1.24 7.50
CA VAL A 13 8.56 0.95 7.84
C VAL A 13 8.42 -0.43 8.45
N GLN A 14 9.10 -1.44 7.91
CA GLN A 14 9.07 -2.79 8.49
C GLN A 14 9.67 -2.83 9.90
N LEU A 15 10.74 -2.07 10.15
CA LEU A 15 11.34 -1.95 11.49
C LEU A 15 10.40 -1.27 12.50
N GLU A 16 9.71 -0.20 12.11
CA GLU A 16 8.74 0.48 12.99
C GLU A 16 7.54 -0.42 13.33
N LEU A 17 7.06 -1.24 12.38
CA LEU A 17 6.01 -2.23 12.66
C LEU A 17 6.47 -3.28 13.68
N LEU A 18 7.73 -3.72 13.64
CA LEU A 18 8.28 -4.64 14.62
C LEU A 18 8.41 -4.00 16.01
N LYS A 19 8.81 -2.73 16.09
CA LYS A 19 8.84 -1.99 17.36
C LYS A 19 7.44 -1.84 17.96
N LEU A 20 6.46 -1.52 17.14
CA LEU A 20 5.06 -1.42 17.56
C LEU A 20 4.54 -2.76 18.08
N TYR A 21 4.82 -3.86 17.39
CA TYR A 21 4.48 -5.20 17.87
C TYR A 21 5.11 -5.49 19.25
N ALA A 22 6.37 -5.10 19.46
CA ALA A 22 7.08 -5.32 20.70
C ALA A 22 6.50 -4.56 21.92
N THR A 23 5.62 -3.58 21.73
CA THR A 23 4.96 -2.88 22.85
C THR A 23 3.75 -3.63 23.41
N GLY A 24 3.48 -4.86 22.95
CA GLY A 24 2.36 -5.67 23.44
C GLY A 24 1.00 -5.21 22.91
N VAL A 25 0.97 -4.63 21.71
CA VAL A 25 -0.29 -4.30 21.03
C VAL A 25 -1.12 -5.57 20.84
N SER A 26 -2.42 -5.50 21.13
CA SER A 26 -3.31 -6.64 20.98
C SER A 26 -3.45 -7.04 19.50
N ASP A 27 -3.71 -8.33 19.26
CA ASP A 27 -3.97 -8.85 17.92
C ASP A 27 -5.14 -8.14 17.24
N GLU A 28 -6.14 -7.70 18.01
CA GLU A 28 -7.29 -6.92 17.52
C GLU A 28 -6.86 -5.56 16.96
N THR A 29 -6.03 -4.81 17.69
CA THR A 29 -5.50 -3.54 17.21
C THR A 29 -4.56 -3.72 16.01
N LEU A 30 -3.77 -4.81 15.97
CA LEU A 30 -2.95 -5.13 14.79
C LEU A 30 -3.83 -5.43 13.56
N LEU A 31 -4.97 -6.11 13.76
CA LEU A 31 -5.93 -6.38 12.70
C LEU A 31 -6.58 -5.09 12.18
N GLU A 32 -6.94 -4.15 13.06
CA GLU A 32 -7.44 -2.83 12.68
C GLU A 32 -6.41 -2.01 11.90
N LEU A 33 -5.15 -2.03 12.33
CA LEU A 33 -4.06 -1.36 11.62
C LEU A 33 -3.90 -1.93 10.21
N LYS A 34 -3.92 -3.27 10.06
CA LYS A 34 -3.87 -3.94 8.76
C LYS A 34 -5.01 -3.51 7.85
N ARG A 35 -6.24 -3.42 8.37
CA ARG A 35 -7.42 -2.97 7.61
C ARG A 35 -7.28 -1.51 7.17
N THR A 36 -6.78 -0.64 8.05
CA THR A 36 -6.52 0.77 7.75
C THR A 36 -5.50 0.92 6.61
N MET A 37 -4.40 0.18 6.67
CA MET A 37 -3.40 0.16 5.60
C MET A 37 -3.98 -0.35 4.28
N ALA A 38 -4.76 -1.44 4.31
CA ALA A 38 -5.39 -1.98 3.11
C ALA A 38 -6.35 -0.96 2.46
N LYS A 39 -7.16 -0.26 3.26
CA LYS A 39 -8.04 0.81 2.78
C LYS A 39 -7.24 1.96 2.16
N PHE A 40 -6.19 2.42 2.83
CA PHE A 40 -5.33 3.49 2.31
C PHE A 40 -4.72 3.14 0.94
N PHE A 41 -4.20 1.92 0.78
CA PHE A 41 -3.62 1.49 -0.49
C PHE A 41 -4.68 1.32 -1.58
N LEU A 42 -5.86 0.80 -1.24
CA LEU A 42 -6.97 0.70 -2.18
C LEU A 42 -7.41 2.08 -2.68
N ASP A 43 -7.52 3.06 -1.79
CA ASP A 43 -7.90 4.42 -2.14
C ASP A 43 -6.82 5.10 -3.02
N LYS A 44 -5.54 4.85 -2.74
CA LYS A 44 -4.41 5.28 -3.60
C LYS A 44 -4.46 4.66 -5.00
N VAL A 45 -4.77 3.37 -5.10
CA VAL A 45 -4.88 2.66 -6.38
C VAL A 45 -6.05 3.21 -7.20
N ARG A 46 -7.21 3.42 -6.57
CA ARG A 46 -8.38 4.04 -7.23
C ARG A 46 -8.05 5.41 -7.78
N GLN A 47 -7.50 6.31 -6.96
CA GLN A 47 -7.09 7.64 -7.40
C GLN A 47 -6.07 7.59 -8.56
N SER A 48 -5.16 6.62 -8.53
CA SER A 48 -4.18 6.44 -9.61
C SER A 48 -4.84 5.93 -10.90
N ALA A 49 -5.81 5.03 -10.79
CA ALA A 49 -6.59 4.53 -11.93
C ALA A 49 -7.45 5.63 -12.55
N ASP A 50 -8.15 6.42 -11.73
CA ASP A 50 -8.94 7.57 -12.15
C ASP A 50 -8.03 8.59 -12.88
N LYS A 51 -6.86 8.88 -12.32
CA LYS A 51 -5.89 9.78 -12.95
C LYS A 51 -5.40 9.26 -14.31
N ILE A 52 -5.10 7.96 -14.42
CA ILE A 52 -4.69 7.37 -15.71
C ILE A 52 -5.84 7.42 -16.72
N TRP A 53 -7.08 7.25 -16.27
CA TRP A 53 -8.28 7.30 -17.10
C TRP A 53 -8.49 8.72 -17.67
N GLU A 54 -8.38 9.73 -16.83
CA GLU A 54 -8.41 11.15 -17.21
C GLU A 54 -7.24 11.51 -18.16
N ASP A 55 -6.01 11.15 -17.79
CA ASP A 55 -4.79 11.47 -18.56
C ASP A 55 -4.81 10.79 -19.95
N LYS A 56 -5.50 9.66 -20.11
CA LYS A 56 -5.69 8.97 -21.39
C LYS A 56 -6.92 9.42 -22.17
N GLY A 57 -7.73 10.33 -21.63
CA GLY A 57 -8.92 10.87 -22.28
C GLY A 57 -10.03 9.85 -22.51
N TYR A 58 -10.10 8.81 -21.67
CA TYR A 58 -11.15 7.80 -21.78
C TYR A 58 -12.50 8.40 -21.38
N THR A 59 -13.52 8.21 -22.23
CA THR A 59 -14.90 8.68 -21.99
C THR A 59 -15.74 7.53 -21.41
N ASP A 60 -16.79 7.85 -20.64
CA ASP A 60 -17.71 6.90 -20.01
C ASP A 60 -18.21 5.77 -20.94
N ALA A 61 -18.28 6.02 -22.25
CA ALA A 61 -18.64 5.03 -23.27
C ALA A 61 -17.69 3.81 -23.38
N GLN A 62 -16.49 3.87 -22.79
CA GLN A 62 -15.50 2.77 -22.79
C GLN A 62 -15.54 1.93 -21.51
N MET A 63 -16.36 2.31 -20.53
CA MET A 63 -16.55 1.54 -19.30
C MET A 63 -17.51 0.37 -19.58
N GLN A 64 -17.04 -0.67 -20.28
CA GLN A 64 -17.76 -1.94 -20.26
C GLN A 64 -17.65 -2.50 -18.84
N ALA A 65 -18.78 -2.49 -18.14
CA ALA A 65 -18.94 -3.17 -16.87
C ALA A 65 -18.60 -4.65 -17.06
N VAL A 66 -17.65 -5.14 -16.27
CA VAL A 66 -17.47 -6.57 -16.07
C VAL A 66 -18.42 -6.92 -14.92
N ASP A 67 -19.55 -7.55 -15.27
CA ASP A 67 -20.48 -8.17 -14.30
C ASP A 67 -19.77 -9.20 -13.42
#